data_AF-A0A3R6L7U1-F1
#
_entry.id   AF-A0A3R6L7U1-F1
#
_cell.length_a   1.000
_cell.length_b   1.000
_cell.length_c   1.000
_cell.angle_alpha   90.00
_cell.angle_beta   90.00
_cell.angle_gamma   90.00
#
_symmetry.space_group_name_H-M   'P 1'
#
loop_
_entity.id
_entity.type
_entity.pdbx_description
1 polymer ?
#
loop_
_entity_poly.entity_id
_entity_poly.type
_entity_poly.pdbx_seq_one_letter_code
_entity_poly.pdbx_strand_id
1 'polypeptide(L)'
;MSNKNYNNYSIAKKTIAVVFLSLIGMLNVMAQTGTVTRKFYMKGYNNHPDTCLTTLFINDGSFSGLNLTLSCFDKGVKIKAGLETKNRPNCLTDFINELKFIKEKYIEWSSIAKENGVKKYSKEIGYYKNNPALFLQATKNGFEYYQDMKIAAIHEVHAMFNVDEKGECNVFMGWNGIPFIRTKGYNEGMLTSYPIKETFSVSQVCFNFNSEQQIQSLIDALNLETAKSELLNKTEKDKNLDSLFK
;
A
#
# COMPACT_ATOMS: atom_id res chain seq x y z
N MET A 1 -59.38 23.68 17.05
CA MET A 1 -58.54 23.51 15.85
C MET A 1 -57.24 24.30 16.03
N SER A 2 -56.10 23.68 16.42
CA SER A 2 -54.73 24.22 16.24
C SER A 2 -53.65 23.28 16.79
N ASN A 3 -53.57 22.03 16.32
CA ASN A 3 -52.47 21.12 16.73
C ASN A 3 -51.79 20.38 15.58
N LYS A 4 -52.34 20.45 14.35
CA LYS A 4 -51.69 19.89 13.15
C LYS A 4 -50.57 20.80 12.60
N ASN A 5 -50.74 22.12 12.67
CA ASN A 5 -49.77 23.07 12.09
C ASN A 5 -48.47 23.18 12.91
N TYR A 6 -48.55 23.14 14.25
CA TYR A 6 -47.36 23.15 15.11
C TYR A 6 -46.51 21.89 14.98
N ASN A 7 -47.16 20.72 14.88
CA ASN A 7 -46.45 19.45 14.64
C ASN A 7 -45.78 19.42 13.27
N ASN A 8 -46.44 19.89 12.21
CA ASN A 8 -45.84 19.97 10.87
C ASN A 8 -44.64 20.93 10.82
N TYR A 9 -44.70 22.05 11.55
CA TYR A 9 -43.60 23.02 11.62
C TYR A 9 -42.40 22.50 12.41
N SER A 10 -42.65 21.76 13.50
CA SER A 10 -41.61 21.07 14.29
C SER A 10 -40.94 19.95 13.49
N ILE A 11 -41.73 19.16 12.75
CA ILE A 11 -41.23 18.12 11.85
C ILE A 11 -40.39 18.75 10.72
N ALA A 12 -40.88 19.82 10.08
CA ALA A 12 -40.14 20.51 9.03
C ALA A 12 -38.78 21.04 9.51
N LYS A 13 -38.70 21.64 10.70
CA LYS A 13 -37.43 22.09 11.29
C LYS A 13 -36.45 20.94 11.57
N LYS A 14 -36.96 19.82 12.10
CA LYS A 14 -36.14 18.62 12.34
C LYS A 14 -35.64 18.02 11.02
N THR A 15 -36.48 17.92 10.01
CA THR A 15 -36.10 17.43 8.67
C THR A 15 -35.06 18.33 8.02
N ILE A 16 -35.23 19.66 8.08
CA ILE A 16 -34.26 20.62 7.55
C ILE A 16 -32.90 20.47 8.26
N ALA A 17 -32.88 20.35 9.59
CA ALA A 17 -31.65 20.14 10.35
C ALA A 17 -30.93 18.83 9.98
N VAL A 18 -31.68 17.73 9.82
CA VAL A 18 -31.13 16.44 9.36
C VAL A 18 -30.57 16.55 7.94
N VAL A 19 -31.25 17.25 7.04
CA VAL A 19 -30.77 17.48 5.67
C VAL A 19 -29.47 18.30 5.69
N PHE A 20 -29.41 19.39 6.46
CA PHE A 20 -28.18 20.18 6.60
C PHE A 20 -27.02 19.37 7.21
N LEU A 21 -27.27 18.58 8.26
CA LEU A 21 -26.24 17.71 8.85
C LEU A 21 -25.78 16.64 7.85
N SER A 22 -26.69 16.07 7.06
CA SER A 22 -26.35 15.09 6.03
C SER A 22 -25.53 15.71 4.88
N LEU A 23 -25.84 16.95 4.48
CA LEU A 23 -25.07 17.71 3.48
C LEU A 23 -23.67 18.03 3.99
N ILE A 24 -23.53 18.48 5.23
CA ILE A 24 -22.23 18.73 5.86
C ILE A 24 -21.43 17.42 5.93
N GLY A 25 -22.07 16.31 6.31
CA GLY A 25 -21.47 14.99 6.30
C GLY A 25 -20.95 14.59 4.92
N MET A 26 -21.77 14.72 3.88
CA MET A 26 -21.37 14.41 2.50
C MET A 26 -20.25 15.32 2.00
N LEU A 27 -20.29 16.62 2.30
CA LEU A 27 -19.23 17.57 1.94
C LEU A 27 -17.90 17.22 2.61
N ASN A 28 -17.92 16.79 3.87
CA ASN A 28 -16.71 16.34 4.57
C ASN A 28 -16.17 15.03 3.99
N VAL A 29 -17.04 14.11 3.57
CA VAL A 29 -16.64 12.87 2.90
C VAL A 29 -16.03 13.15 1.52
N MET A 30 -16.63 14.03 0.72
CA MET A 30 -16.09 14.44 -0.58
C MET A 30 -14.76 15.21 -0.45
N ALA A 31 -14.58 15.99 0.63
CA ALA A 31 -13.31 16.65 0.93
C ALA A 31 -12.16 15.68 1.26
N GLN A 32 -12.44 14.40 1.44
CA GLN A 32 -11.45 13.33 1.61
C GLN A 32 -11.10 12.63 0.29
N THR A 33 -11.57 13.12 -0.86
CA THR A 33 -11.14 12.61 -2.17
C THR A 33 -9.77 13.19 -2.53
N GLY A 34 -8.81 12.32 -2.83
CA GLY A 34 -7.46 12.74 -3.21
C GLY A 34 -6.40 11.66 -3.05
N THR A 35 -5.14 12.09 -3.10
CA THR A 35 -3.98 11.20 -2.95
C THR A 35 -3.07 11.67 -1.83
N VAL A 36 -2.63 10.75 -0.99
CA VAL A 36 -1.66 11.01 0.08
C VAL A 36 -0.39 10.22 -0.21
N THR A 37 0.74 10.90 -0.34
CA THR A 37 2.04 10.27 -0.57
C THR A 37 2.90 10.37 0.68
N ARG A 38 3.36 9.22 1.18
CA ARG A 38 4.20 9.11 2.36
C ARG A 38 5.47 8.32 2.05
N LYS A 39 6.53 8.65 2.77
CA LYS A 39 7.78 7.88 2.77
C LYS A 39 7.73 6.84 3.87
N PHE A 40 8.23 5.66 3.58
CA PHE A 40 8.58 4.65 4.58
C PHE A 40 10.01 4.18 4.35
N TYR A 41 10.60 3.57 5.36
CA TYR A 41 11.98 3.13 5.33
C TYR A 41 12.04 1.61 5.39
N MET A 42 12.91 1.02 4.56
CA MET A 42 13.23 -0.39 4.65
C MET A 42 14.71 -0.62 4.38
N LYS A 43 15.19 -1.82 4.66
CA LYS A 43 16.54 -2.24 4.31
C LYS A 43 16.58 -2.56 2.82
N GLY A 44 17.34 -1.78 2.06
CA GLY A 44 17.57 -2.00 0.63
C GLY A 44 18.66 -3.01 0.35
N TYR A 45 18.90 -3.20 -0.94
CA TYR A 45 20.02 -3.98 -1.46
C TYR A 45 21.36 -3.49 -0.87
N ASN A 46 22.26 -4.43 -0.55
CA ASN A 46 23.58 -4.18 0.07
C ASN A 46 23.56 -3.43 1.42
N ASN A 47 22.52 -3.60 2.24
CA ASN A 47 22.38 -2.96 3.55
C ASN A 47 22.26 -1.42 3.51
N HIS A 48 22.01 -0.81 2.36
CA HIS A 48 21.70 0.61 2.29
C HIS A 48 20.23 0.85 2.66
N PRO A 49 19.91 1.84 3.51
CA PRO A 49 18.52 2.24 3.74
C PRO A 49 17.85 2.60 2.41
N ASP A 50 16.75 1.92 2.10
CA ASP A 50 15.89 2.25 0.96
C ASP A 50 14.77 3.16 1.45
N THR A 51 14.61 4.29 0.78
CA THR A 51 13.49 5.20 1.03
C THR A 51 12.42 4.91 0.00
N CYS A 52 11.28 4.42 0.46
CA CYS A 52 10.24 3.93 -0.41
C CYS A 52 8.99 4.80 -0.28
N LEU A 53 8.23 4.89 -1.37
CA LEU A 53 7.05 5.74 -1.44
C LEU A 53 5.79 4.88 -1.43
N THR A 54 4.83 5.31 -0.62
CA THR A 54 3.47 4.82 -0.56
C THR A 54 2.56 5.96 -1.01
N THR A 55 1.76 5.74 -2.04
CA THR A 55 0.71 6.67 -2.47
C THR A 55 -0.65 6.00 -2.28
N LEU A 56 -1.40 6.48 -1.30
CA LEU A 56 -2.78 6.08 -1.03
C LEU A 56 -3.72 6.89 -1.90
N PHE A 57 -4.66 6.21 -2.56
CA PHE A 57 -5.76 6.81 -3.30
C PHE A 57 -7.04 6.68 -2.47
N ILE A 58 -7.71 7.81 -2.26
CA ILE A 58 -8.96 7.89 -1.49
C ILE A 58 -10.01 8.54 -2.38
N ASN A 59 -11.16 7.89 -2.51
CA ASN A 59 -12.32 8.40 -3.22
C ASN A 59 -13.53 8.40 -2.28
N ASP A 60 -14.13 9.56 -2.07
CA ASP A 60 -15.30 9.78 -1.21
C ASP A 60 -15.10 9.16 0.19
N GLY A 61 -13.96 9.49 0.81
CA GLY A 61 -13.58 8.97 2.13
C GLY A 61 -13.29 7.47 2.18
N SER A 62 -13.27 6.77 1.04
CA SER A 62 -13.01 5.33 0.97
C SER A 62 -11.68 5.06 0.28
N PHE A 63 -10.96 4.04 0.76
CA PHE A 63 -9.76 3.56 0.08
C PHE A 63 -10.10 3.05 -1.33
N SER A 64 -9.42 3.55 -2.35
CA SER A 64 -9.67 3.19 -3.75
C SER A 64 -8.47 2.53 -4.43
N GLY A 65 -7.27 2.70 -3.88
CA GLY A 65 -6.06 2.11 -4.43
C GLY A 65 -4.81 2.44 -3.64
N LEU A 66 -3.74 1.72 -3.94
CA LEU A 66 -2.43 1.92 -3.35
C LEU A 66 -1.35 1.75 -4.41
N ASN A 67 -0.36 2.64 -4.41
CA ASN A 67 0.92 2.43 -5.08
C ASN A 67 2.05 2.38 -4.04
N LEU A 68 2.97 1.45 -4.22
CA LEU A 68 4.12 1.18 -3.37
C LEU A 68 5.36 1.14 -4.24
N THR A 69 6.49 1.65 -3.74
CA THR A 69 7.80 1.28 -4.28
C THR A 69 8.34 0.09 -3.49
N LEU A 70 8.67 -1.01 -4.17
CA LEU A 70 9.24 -2.20 -3.54
C LEU A 70 10.73 -2.31 -3.82
N SER A 71 11.47 -2.86 -2.85
CA SER A 71 12.88 -3.13 -3.03
C SER A 71 13.06 -4.36 -3.93
N CYS A 72 14.12 -4.32 -4.73
CA CYS A 72 14.46 -5.32 -5.73
C CYS A 72 15.98 -5.54 -5.71
N PHE A 73 16.40 -6.80 -5.80
CA PHE A 73 17.82 -7.16 -5.73
C PHE A 73 18.54 -6.98 -7.08
N ASP A 74 17.79 -6.77 -8.17
CA ASP A 74 18.34 -6.60 -9.50
C ASP A 74 18.71 -5.15 -9.78
N LYS A 75 20.00 -4.91 -10.02
CA LYS A 75 20.54 -3.58 -10.32
C LYS A 75 19.86 -2.96 -11.54
N GLY A 76 19.45 -1.69 -11.40
CA GLY A 76 18.84 -0.91 -12.48
C GLY A 76 17.36 -1.23 -12.72
N VAL A 77 16.74 -2.05 -11.86
CA VAL A 77 15.31 -2.35 -11.89
C VAL A 77 14.61 -1.60 -10.76
N LYS A 78 13.49 -0.95 -11.08
CA LYS A 78 12.59 -0.35 -10.08
C LYS A 78 11.25 -1.08 -10.09
N ILE A 79 10.71 -1.38 -8.93
CA ILE A 79 9.43 -2.07 -8.79
C ILE A 79 8.41 -1.11 -8.19
N LYS A 80 7.29 -0.95 -8.89
CA LYS A 80 6.06 -0.39 -8.34
C LYS A 80 5.09 -1.52 -8.08
N ALA A 81 4.40 -1.48 -6.96
CA ALA A 81 3.36 -2.43 -6.62
C ALA A 81 2.05 -1.72 -6.31
N GLY A 82 0.93 -2.37 -6.61
CA GLY A 82 -0.39 -1.93 -6.15
C GLY A 82 -1.18 -3.08 -5.55
N LEU A 83 -2.14 -2.77 -4.67
CA LEU A 83 -3.02 -3.79 -4.08
C LEU A 83 -4.15 -4.16 -5.05
N GLU A 84 -4.52 -5.43 -5.07
CA GLU A 84 -5.68 -5.93 -5.81
C GLU A 84 -7.00 -5.54 -5.13
N THR A 85 -7.44 -4.30 -5.34
CA THR A 85 -8.63 -3.75 -4.68
C THR A 85 -9.94 -4.26 -5.29
N LYS A 86 -9.94 -4.65 -6.57
CA LYS A 86 -11.18 -4.98 -7.32
C LYS A 86 -11.86 -6.22 -6.75
N ASN A 87 -11.10 -7.29 -6.52
CA ASN A 87 -11.65 -8.55 -5.99
C ASN A 87 -11.44 -8.70 -4.48
N ARG A 88 -10.73 -7.76 -3.82
CA ARG A 88 -10.39 -7.82 -2.39
C ARG A 88 -10.60 -6.47 -1.70
N PRO A 89 -11.84 -6.12 -1.33
CA PRO A 89 -12.14 -4.81 -0.74
C PRO A 89 -11.42 -4.56 0.60
N ASN A 90 -11.05 -5.61 1.34
CA ASN A 90 -10.36 -5.51 2.63
C ASN A 90 -8.82 -5.61 2.54
N CYS A 91 -8.25 -5.65 1.33
CA CYS A 91 -6.82 -5.94 1.12
C CYS A 91 -5.87 -5.01 1.90
N LEU A 92 -6.20 -3.72 2.05
CA LEU A 92 -5.38 -2.78 2.83
C LEU A 92 -5.39 -3.14 4.32
N THR A 93 -6.57 -3.37 4.88
CA THR A 93 -6.73 -3.71 6.30
C THR A 93 -6.05 -5.02 6.63
N ASP A 94 -6.21 -6.04 5.78
CA ASP A 94 -5.55 -7.32 5.93
C ASP A 94 -4.03 -7.16 5.92
N PHE A 95 -3.50 -6.40 4.95
CA PHE A 95 -2.06 -6.16 4.84
C PHE A 95 -1.51 -5.43 6.08
N ILE A 96 -2.23 -4.42 6.59
CA ILE A 96 -1.85 -3.72 7.83
C ILE A 96 -1.86 -4.68 9.03
N ASN A 97 -2.85 -5.56 9.14
CA ASN A 97 -2.93 -6.53 10.23
C ASN A 97 -1.78 -7.55 10.18
N GLU A 98 -1.38 -7.99 8.99
CA GLU A 98 -0.20 -8.84 8.80
C GLU A 98 1.08 -8.14 9.23
N LEU A 99 1.27 -6.88 8.83
CA LEU A 99 2.42 -6.09 9.27
C LEU A 99 2.44 -5.90 10.79
N LYS A 100 1.29 -5.71 11.45
CA LYS A 100 1.20 -5.65 12.92
C LYS A 100 1.64 -6.95 13.57
N PHE A 101 1.14 -8.10 13.09
CA PHE A 101 1.56 -9.41 13.60
C PHE A 101 3.06 -9.67 13.40
N ILE A 102 3.57 -9.36 12.20
CA ILE A 102 5.00 -9.46 11.90
C ILE A 102 5.82 -8.57 12.85
N LYS A 103 5.35 -7.35 13.13
CA LYS A 103 6.01 -6.44 14.08
C LYS A 103 6.06 -7.04 15.49
N GLU A 104 4.94 -7.57 15.98
CA GLU A 104 4.88 -8.23 17.29
C GLU A 104 5.88 -9.39 17.38
N LYS A 105 5.95 -10.24 16.35
CA LYS A 105 6.91 -11.34 16.28
C LYS A 105 8.35 -10.87 16.17
N TYR A 106 8.62 -9.81 15.42
CA TYR A 106 9.95 -9.22 15.35
C TYR A 106 10.42 -8.74 16.72
N ILE A 107 9.59 -8.02 17.48
CA ILE A 107 9.92 -7.52 18.82
C ILE A 107 10.20 -8.69 19.76
N GLU A 108 9.25 -9.63 19.86
CA GLU A 108 9.35 -10.82 20.72
C GLU A 108 10.63 -11.62 20.43
N TRP A 109 10.83 -12.00 19.17
CA TRP A 109 11.91 -12.91 18.79
C TRP A 109 13.27 -12.23 18.75
N SER A 110 13.34 -10.92 18.46
CA SER A 110 14.60 -10.17 18.58
C SER A 110 15.06 -10.07 20.03
N SER A 111 14.14 -9.89 21.00
CA SER A 111 14.49 -9.90 22.42
C SER A 111 15.07 -11.25 22.83
N ILE A 112 14.37 -12.34 22.50
CA ILE A 112 14.80 -13.71 22.78
C ILE A 112 16.17 -13.99 22.14
N ALA A 113 16.34 -13.65 20.86
CA ALA A 113 17.60 -13.87 20.14
C ALA A 113 18.76 -13.14 20.82
N LYS A 114 18.55 -11.88 21.21
CA LYS A 114 19.55 -11.05 21.88
C LYS A 114 19.91 -11.60 23.26
N GLU A 115 18.92 -11.95 24.08
CA GLU A 115 19.10 -12.50 25.44
C GLU A 115 19.88 -13.82 25.42
N ASN A 116 19.68 -14.64 24.39
CA ASN A 116 20.31 -15.95 24.25
C ASN A 116 21.57 -15.95 23.37
N GLY A 117 22.02 -14.79 22.89
CA GLY A 117 23.19 -14.68 22.01
C GLY A 117 23.06 -15.49 20.71
N VAL A 118 21.84 -15.63 20.19
CA VAL A 118 21.55 -16.41 18.97
C VAL A 118 22.27 -15.79 17.78
N LYS A 119 22.82 -16.66 16.92
CA LYS A 119 23.47 -16.29 15.65
C LYS A 119 23.10 -17.30 14.59
N LYS A 120 23.07 -16.86 13.33
CA LYS A 120 22.83 -17.70 12.15
C LYS A 120 21.57 -18.57 12.31
N TYR A 121 20.44 -17.91 12.49
CA TYR A 121 19.15 -18.53 12.73
C TYR A 121 18.11 -18.01 11.74
N SER A 122 17.17 -18.87 11.34
CA SER A 122 16.01 -18.47 10.53
C SER A 122 14.78 -19.23 11.01
N LYS A 123 13.64 -18.53 11.06
CA LYS A 123 12.36 -19.09 11.44
C LYS A 123 11.24 -18.42 10.67
N GLU A 124 10.30 -19.22 10.18
CA GLU A 124 9.08 -18.69 9.57
C GLU A 124 8.19 -18.02 10.63
N ILE A 125 7.79 -16.78 10.34
CA ILE A 125 6.77 -16.04 11.10
C ILE A 125 5.38 -16.52 10.68
N GLY A 126 5.16 -16.65 9.38
CA GLY A 126 3.91 -17.15 8.82
C GLY A 126 3.94 -17.28 7.31
N TYR A 127 2.99 -18.07 6.81
CA TYR A 127 2.70 -18.24 5.39
C TYR A 127 1.38 -17.54 5.04
N TYR A 128 1.46 -16.54 4.16
CA TYR A 128 0.33 -15.72 3.77
C TYR A 128 -0.06 -16.04 2.34
N LYS A 129 -1.01 -16.97 2.20
CA LYS A 129 -1.43 -17.48 0.89
C LYS A 129 -2.02 -16.39 -0.01
N ASN A 130 -2.77 -15.49 0.59
CA ASN A 130 -3.68 -14.61 -0.14
C ASN A 130 -3.35 -13.12 -0.02
N ASN A 131 -2.40 -12.75 0.83
CA ASN A 131 -2.11 -11.36 1.18
C ASN A 131 -0.59 -11.19 1.42
N PRO A 132 -0.02 -10.01 1.11
CA PRO A 132 -0.62 -9.00 0.26
C PRO A 132 -0.77 -9.54 -1.18
N ALA A 133 -1.92 -9.28 -1.80
CA ALA A 133 -2.12 -9.54 -3.23
C ALA A 133 -1.67 -8.32 -4.02
N LEU A 134 -0.52 -8.43 -4.70
CA LEU A 134 0.13 -7.29 -5.34
C LEU A 134 0.15 -7.44 -6.86
N PHE A 135 -0.24 -6.38 -7.56
CA PHE A 135 0.15 -6.16 -8.94
C PHE A 135 1.53 -5.54 -8.97
N LEU A 136 2.41 -6.03 -9.83
CA LEU A 136 3.74 -5.46 -10.00
C LEU A 136 3.92 -4.86 -11.40
N GLN A 137 4.60 -3.72 -11.41
CA GLN A 137 5.17 -3.10 -12.59
C GLN A 137 6.67 -2.94 -12.37
N ALA A 138 7.47 -3.28 -13.37
CA ALA A 138 8.91 -3.09 -13.35
C ALA A 138 9.33 -2.04 -14.37
N THR A 139 10.30 -1.20 -14.00
CA THR A 139 11.02 -0.34 -14.94
C THR A 139 12.46 -0.80 -15.03
N LYS A 140 12.94 -1.10 -16.24
CA LYS A 140 14.32 -1.50 -16.52
C LYS A 140 14.81 -0.80 -17.78
N ASN A 141 15.96 -0.13 -17.70
CA ASN A 141 16.56 0.62 -18.81
C ASN A 141 15.60 1.63 -19.46
N GLY A 142 14.76 2.29 -18.66
CA GLY A 142 13.76 3.26 -19.15
C GLY A 142 12.49 2.65 -19.75
N PHE A 143 12.40 1.32 -19.87
CA PHE A 143 11.21 0.64 -20.36
C PHE A 143 10.36 0.09 -19.21
N GLU A 144 9.05 0.20 -19.37
CA GLU A 144 8.07 -0.41 -18.46
C GLU A 144 7.73 -1.83 -18.90
N TYR A 145 7.63 -2.70 -17.91
CA TYR A 145 7.19 -4.08 -18.05
C TYR A 145 6.12 -4.35 -17.01
N TYR A 146 5.19 -5.21 -17.37
CA TYR A 146 4.05 -5.57 -16.54
C TYR A 146 4.10 -7.06 -16.24
N GLN A 147 3.46 -7.48 -15.16
CA GLN A 147 3.17 -8.90 -14.98
C GLN A 147 2.38 -9.43 -16.18
N ASP A 148 2.65 -10.66 -16.59
CA ASP A 148 1.85 -11.33 -17.62
C ASP A 148 0.38 -11.26 -17.21
N MET A 149 -0.52 -10.88 -18.13
CA MET A 149 -1.96 -10.75 -17.85
C MET A 149 -2.61 -12.06 -17.35
N LYS A 150 -1.93 -13.20 -17.51
CA LYS A 150 -2.34 -14.48 -16.89
C LYS A 150 -2.10 -14.55 -15.39
N ILE A 151 -1.19 -13.72 -14.85
CA ILE A 151 -0.88 -13.59 -13.44
C ILE A 151 -1.64 -12.37 -12.93
N ALA A 152 -2.82 -12.59 -12.35
CA ALA A 152 -3.68 -11.51 -11.88
C ALA A 152 -3.05 -10.73 -10.72
N ALA A 153 -2.33 -11.38 -9.81
CA ALA A 153 -1.54 -10.72 -8.77
C ALA A 153 -0.51 -11.73 -8.28
N ILE A 154 0.63 -11.27 -7.77
CA ILE A 154 1.48 -12.16 -6.96
C ILE A 154 0.81 -12.36 -5.60
N HIS A 155 0.83 -13.61 -5.17
CA HIS A 155 0.28 -14.09 -3.92
C HIS A 155 1.31 -15.02 -3.27
N GLU A 156 0.96 -15.64 -2.14
CA GLU A 156 1.79 -16.64 -1.44
C GLU A 156 3.17 -16.11 -1.04
N VAL A 157 3.21 -15.44 0.11
CA VAL A 157 4.46 -14.94 0.67
C VAL A 157 4.79 -15.59 2.00
N HIS A 158 6.06 -15.94 2.18
CA HIS A 158 6.62 -16.36 3.46
C HIS A 158 7.26 -15.16 4.13
N ALA A 159 6.83 -14.86 5.36
CA ALA A 159 7.54 -13.93 6.22
C ALA A 159 8.53 -14.72 7.08
N MET A 160 9.82 -14.39 6.97
CA MET A 160 10.92 -15.07 7.64
C MET A 160 11.59 -14.12 8.62
N PHE A 161 11.74 -14.54 9.87
CA PHE A 161 12.64 -13.92 10.83
C PHE A 161 14.03 -14.51 10.69
N ASN A 162 15.06 -13.67 10.62
CA ASN A 162 16.44 -14.11 10.51
C ASN A 162 17.34 -13.41 11.54
N VAL A 163 18.35 -14.13 12.01
CA VAL A 163 19.46 -13.62 12.81
C VAL A 163 20.75 -13.94 12.07
N ASP A 164 21.53 -12.91 11.75
CA ASP A 164 22.76 -13.09 10.99
C ASP A 164 23.93 -13.60 11.85
N GLU A 165 25.12 -13.70 11.26
CA GLU A 165 26.33 -14.17 11.96
C GLU A 165 26.83 -13.18 13.03
N LYS A 166 26.42 -11.92 12.95
CA LYS A 166 26.74 -10.87 13.93
C LYS A 166 25.70 -10.80 15.05
N GLY A 167 24.57 -11.50 14.93
CA GLY A 167 23.45 -11.43 15.87
C GLY A 167 22.42 -10.36 15.52
N GLU A 168 22.52 -9.74 14.33
CA GLU A 168 21.55 -8.74 13.88
C GLU A 168 20.28 -9.42 13.36
N CYS A 169 19.13 -8.94 13.85
CA CYS A 169 17.82 -9.48 13.50
C CYS A 169 17.23 -8.76 12.28
N ASN A 170 16.50 -9.48 11.44
CA ASN A 170 15.67 -8.90 10.38
C ASN A 170 14.40 -9.73 10.13
N VAL A 171 13.42 -9.10 9.47
CA VAL A 171 12.31 -9.78 8.82
C VAL A 171 12.41 -9.61 7.32
N PHE A 172 12.28 -10.71 6.61
CA PHE A 172 12.19 -10.75 5.16
C PHE A 172 10.81 -11.25 4.73
N MET A 173 10.17 -10.58 3.79
CA MET A 173 8.92 -11.01 3.15
C MET A 173 9.03 -10.73 1.64
N GLY A 174 9.11 -11.76 0.81
CA GLY A 174 9.39 -11.55 -0.60
C GLY A 174 9.06 -12.71 -1.53
N TRP A 175 9.14 -12.39 -2.82
CA TRP A 175 8.82 -13.27 -3.93
C TRP A 175 10.02 -13.39 -4.85
N ASN A 176 10.26 -14.61 -5.36
CA ASN A 176 11.41 -14.91 -6.19
C ASN A 176 10.99 -15.16 -7.65
N GLY A 177 11.87 -14.83 -8.58
CA GLY A 177 11.73 -15.23 -9.99
C GLY A 177 10.51 -14.65 -10.69
N ILE A 178 10.07 -13.43 -10.34
CA ILE A 178 8.86 -12.82 -10.90
C ILE A 178 9.08 -12.47 -12.38
N PRO A 179 8.29 -13.04 -13.32
CA PRO A 179 8.39 -12.71 -14.73
C PRO A 179 7.67 -11.40 -15.05
N PHE A 180 8.31 -10.59 -15.88
CA PHE A 180 7.79 -9.35 -16.42
C PHE A 180 7.84 -9.38 -17.94
N ILE A 181 6.81 -8.83 -18.58
CA ILE A 181 6.62 -8.85 -20.02
C ILE A 181 6.36 -7.43 -20.52
N ARG A 182 6.91 -7.09 -21.68
CA ARG A 182 6.45 -5.94 -22.48
C ARG A 182 6.24 -6.33 -23.93
N THR A 183 5.40 -5.57 -24.63
CA THR A 183 5.32 -5.63 -26.09
C THR A 183 6.38 -4.69 -26.66
N LYS A 184 7.30 -5.18 -27.49
CA LYS A 184 8.35 -4.37 -28.14
C LYS A 184 8.05 -4.02 -29.60
N GLY A 185 6.98 -4.56 -30.16
CA GLY A 185 6.57 -4.32 -31.54
C GLY A 185 5.47 -5.31 -31.95
N TYR A 186 5.13 -5.28 -33.23
CA TYR A 186 4.19 -6.21 -33.84
C TYR A 186 4.80 -6.77 -35.12
N ASN A 187 4.62 -8.07 -35.35
CA ASN A 187 4.85 -8.63 -36.68
C ASN A 187 3.63 -8.29 -37.53
N GLU A 188 3.85 -7.65 -38.68
CA GLU A 188 2.79 -7.33 -39.64
C GLU A 188 2.66 -8.47 -40.66
N GLY A 189 1.53 -9.17 -40.64
CA GLY A 189 1.09 -10.05 -41.72
C GLY A 189 -0.05 -9.40 -42.51
N MET A 190 -0.35 -9.93 -43.71
CA MET A 190 -1.31 -9.32 -44.66
C MET A 190 -2.73 -9.07 -44.09
N LEU A 191 -3.14 -9.80 -43.03
CA LEU A 191 -4.46 -9.67 -42.39
C LEU A 191 -4.44 -9.74 -40.85
N THR A 192 -3.28 -9.88 -40.20
CA THR A 192 -3.17 -10.06 -38.74
C THR A 192 -1.89 -9.43 -38.20
N SER A 193 -1.97 -8.79 -37.03
CA SER A 193 -0.81 -8.34 -36.26
C SER A 193 -0.63 -9.21 -35.01
N TYR A 194 0.60 -9.68 -34.77
CA TYR A 194 0.95 -10.45 -33.56
C TYR A 194 1.97 -9.69 -32.72
N PRO A 195 1.76 -9.54 -31.40
CA PRO A 195 2.66 -8.79 -30.55
C PRO A 195 3.99 -9.53 -30.35
N ILE A 196 5.09 -8.84 -30.61
CA ILE A 196 6.44 -9.32 -30.26
C ILE A 196 6.67 -9.00 -28.79
N LYS A 197 6.81 -10.04 -27.97
CA LYS A 197 7.02 -9.91 -26.53
C LYS A 197 8.51 -9.96 -26.19
N GLU A 198 8.90 -9.18 -25.20
CA GLU A 198 10.17 -9.28 -24.49
C GLU A 198 9.87 -9.59 -23.03
N THR A 199 10.60 -10.55 -22.48
CA THR A 199 10.43 -10.98 -21.09
C THR A 199 11.73 -10.87 -20.33
N PHE A 200 11.65 -10.58 -19.04
CA PHE A 200 12.74 -10.79 -18.11
C PHE A 200 12.18 -11.20 -16.76
N SER A 201 12.97 -11.89 -15.95
CA SER A 201 12.58 -12.23 -14.58
C SER A 201 13.39 -11.42 -13.60
N VAL A 202 12.70 -10.92 -12.57
CA VAL A 202 13.33 -10.32 -11.41
C VAL A 202 13.72 -11.42 -10.43
N SER A 203 14.97 -11.40 -9.94
CA SER A 203 15.47 -12.40 -9.01
C SER A 203 14.65 -12.43 -7.71
N GLN A 204 14.45 -11.27 -7.09
CA GLN A 204 13.74 -11.12 -5.83
C GLN A 204 13.10 -9.73 -5.68
N VAL A 205 11.84 -9.72 -5.27
CA VAL A 205 11.08 -8.54 -4.84
C VAL A 205 10.71 -8.75 -3.37
N CYS A 206 10.96 -7.77 -2.49
CA CYS A 206 10.71 -7.97 -1.07
C CYS A 206 10.43 -6.70 -0.28
N PHE A 207 9.83 -6.91 0.88
CA PHE A 207 9.98 -6.09 2.07
C PHE A 207 11.07 -6.70 2.95
N ASN A 208 12.00 -5.87 3.41
CA ASN A 208 13.08 -6.29 4.30
C ASN A 208 13.25 -5.27 5.43
N PHE A 209 13.03 -5.69 6.67
CA PHE A 209 13.00 -4.82 7.84
C PHE A 209 14.07 -5.25 8.83
N ASN A 210 14.88 -4.30 9.32
CA ASN A 210 15.91 -4.53 10.34
C ASN A 210 15.59 -3.87 11.68
N SER A 211 14.40 -3.30 11.83
CA SER A 211 13.97 -2.66 13.06
C SER A 211 12.45 -2.60 13.15
N GLU A 212 11.95 -2.48 14.38
CA GLU A 212 10.54 -2.25 14.66
C GLU A 212 10.08 -0.95 13.98
N GLN A 213 10.91 0.09 14.02
CA GLN A 213 10.59 1.41 13.47
C GLN A 213 10.37 1.35 11.96
N GLN A 214 11.09 0.50 11.23
CA GLN A 214 10.87 0.33 9.79
C GLN A 214 9.50 -0.30 9.50
N ILE A 215 9.13 -1.36 10.23
CA ILE A 215 7.81 -2.01 10.09
C ILE A 215 6.71 -1.03 10.46
N GLN A 216 6.87 -0.31 11.58
CA GLN A 216 5.93 0.72 12.02
C GLN A 216 5.78 1.85 10.99
N SER A 217 6.88 2.30 10.38
CA SER A 217 6.83 3.37 9.37
C SER A 217 5.98 2.99 8.15
N LEU A 218 5.98 1.71 7.75
CA LEU A 218 5.10 1.23 6.69
C LEU A 218 3.64 1.18 7.15
N ILE A 219 3.38 0.69 8.37
CA ILE A 219 2.03 0.68 8.95
C ILE A 219 1.45 2.11 9.00
N ASP A 220 2.23 3.08 9.46
CA ASP A 220 1.84 4.49 9.53
C ASP A 220 1.62 5.08 8.13
N ALA A 221 2.51 4.75 7.18
CA ALA A 221 2.36 5.17 5.79
C ALA A 221 1.05 4.67 5.18
N LEU A 222 0.57 3.50 5.58
CA LEU A 222 -0.67 2.87 5.12
C LEU A 222 -1.92 3.29 5.92
N ASN A 223 -1.78 4.07 7.00
CA ASN A 223 -2.90 4.43 7.87
C ASN A 223 -3.91 5.34 7.15
N LEU A 224 -5.12 4.79 6.92
CA LEU A 224 -6.20 5.46 6.21
C LEU A 224 -6.79 6.64 6.99
N GLU A 225 -6.97 6.52 8.30
CA GLU A 225 -7.56 7.58 9.12
C GLU A 225 -6.66 8.80 9.17
N THR A 226 -5.36 8.60 9.34
CA THR A 226 -4.38 9.69 9.24
C THR A 226 -4.40 10.32 7.84
N ALA A 227 -4.58 9.50 6.78
CA ALA A 227 -4.58 10.01 5.40
C ALA A 227 -5.84 10.86 5.12
N LYS A 228 -7.00 10.43 5.60
CA LYS A 228 -8.24 11.21 5.55
C LYS A 228 -8.10 12.55 6.28
N SER A 229 -7.52 12.54 7.48
CA SER A 229 -7.28 13.78 8.24
C SER A 229 -6.33 14.73 7.50
N GLU A 230 -5.28 14.23 6.85
CA GLU A 230 -4.40 15.06 6.02
C GLU A 230 -5.13 15.72 4.84
N LEU A 231 -6.00 14.99 4.14
CA LEU A 231 -6.79 15.52 3.02
C LEU A 231 -7.81 16.58 3.48
N LEU A 232 -8.48 16.34 4.61
CA LEU A 232 -9.38 17.34 5.22
C LEU A 232 -8.63 18.62 5.56
N ASN A 233 -7.50 18.49 6.28
CA ASN A 233 -6.68 19.65 6.68
C ASN A 233 -6.14 20.42 5.49
N LYS A 234 -5.81 19.74 4.39
CA LYS A 234 -5.39 20.38 3.15
C LYS A 234 -6.52 21.20 2.53
N THR A 235 -7.72 20.60 2.43
CA THR A 235 -8.91 21.28 1.91
C THR A 235 -9.28 22.52 2.73
N GLU A 236 -9.17 22.45 4.06
CA GLU A 236 -9.42 23.62 4.94
C GLU A 236 -8.38 24.72 4.74
N LYS A 237 -7.10 24.37 4.60
CA LYS A 237 -6.03 25.34 4.30
C LYS A 237 -6.24 26.02 2.96
N ASP A 238 -6.60 25.27 1.93
CA ASP A 238 -6.83 25.80 0.58
C ASP A 238 -8.01 26.79 0.57
N LYS A 239 -9.10 26.48 1.29
CA LYS A 239 -10.23 27.43 1.50
C LYS A 239 -9.80 28.73 2.18
N ASN A 240 -8.93 28.64 3.18
CA ASN A 240 -8.41 29.82 3.88
C ASN A 240 -7.50 30.66 2.96
N LEU A 241 -6.68 30.03 2.11
CA LEU A 241 -5.87 30.72 1.11
C LEU A 241 -6.74 31.47 0.08
N ASP A 242 -7.77 30.83 -0.47
CA ASP A 242 -8.70 31.47 -1.41
C ASP A 242 -9.42 32.69 -0.81
N SER A 243 -9.65 32.68 0.51
CA SER A 243 -10.27 33.82 1.22
C SER A 243 -9.41 35.08 1.23
N LEU A 244 -8.08 34.95 1.03
CA LEU A 244 -7.14 36.08 0.99
C LEU A 244 -7.19 36.85 -0.34
N PHE A 245 -7.84 36.31 -1.38
CA PHE A 245 -7.94 36.90 -2.71
C PHE A 245 -9.35 37.44 -3.02
N LYS A 246 -10.19 37.63 -1.99
CA LYS A 246 -11.56 38.14 -2.09
C LYS A 246 -11.68 39.56 -1.58
#